data_AF-A0A7T0E0H7-F1
#
_entry.id   AF-A0A7T0E0H7-F1
#
_cell.length_a   1.000
_cell.length_b   1.000
_cell.length_c   1.000
_cell.angle_alpha   90.00
_cell.angle_beta   90.00
_cell.angle_gamma   90.00
#
_symmetry.space_group_name_H-M   'P 1'
#
loop_
_entity.id
_entity.type
_entity.pdbx_description
1 polymer ?
#
loop_
_entity_poly.entity_id
_entity_poly.type
_entity_poly.pdbx_seq_one_letter_code
_entity_poly.pdbx_strand_id
1 'polypeptide(L)'
;MISFQILRKAVSRLIFRLLADKPLPTKTPGEKLHILLLRWDAKLGDSIVSSFFFRESRKLNARLTVLTVNELAEMHTNTFGVDDVIVTNPHPGLGELRRLVNQLSNVDAVVHLVGRLQPAEIVFMRLLRPASIYSLDDSLRCVNRKMGFAANTLNIVEQYKYILQDLGAKVIDTQYIVPLPAELPPAALSPQILFNPYASRRDKGLSPSRATAALQAITDEFPGHSVGILCSPSTLHSAQHLENAVARDNVAVLHDGLTPEKVAGYIRRAQAVVSVDTAIVHMAVGLKAKLVAIYPLIAGQHNPWLPPRSPFTQVIYSEQQPDTLRRTGKKNMDTFSLTSLMNALQTLLTLPAEAKNSMSLNARIIPGLGVATGTLARQLPLICEKFPEVAGCYAGTINLEFSVPVAVVRPDHRTAPLAWTPSGRTTEIFDLLRIELEFSHLTERIPAWLYIAHSSPHRRTPTIHEVIAPRINLNGATHCRLHLPAEAIVLGERGTQATEAINLSLSSTQ
;
A
#
# COMPACT_ATOMS: atom_id res chain seq x y z
N MET A 1 24.35 -34.65 -3.51
CA MET A 1 23.52 -35.33 -4.53
C MET A 1 22.42 -34.39 -4.98
N ILE A 2 22.44 -33.94 -6.24
CA ILE A 2 21.31 -33.18 -6.81
C ILE A 2 20.14 -34.16 -6.92
N SER A 3 19.02 -33.87 -6.25
CA SER A 3 17.82 -34.72 -6.32
C SER A 3 17.43 -34.96 -7.78
N PHE A 4 17.13 -36.21 -8.14
CA PHE A 4 16.69 -36.61 -9.48
C PHE A 4 15.53 -35.75 -10.00
N GLN A 5 14.66 -35.26 -9.10
CA GLN A 5 13.57 -34.35 -9.43
C GLN A 5 14.05 -32.96 -9.89
N ILE A 6 15.12 -32.42 -9.30
CA ILE A 6 15.71 -31.13 -9.67
C ILE A 6 16.33 -31.24 -11.06
N LEU A 7 17.08 -32.33 -11.31
CA LEU A 7 17.68 -32.59 -12.62
C LEU A 7 16.59 -32.74 -13.71
N ARG A 8 15.54 -33.51 -13.44
CA ARG A 8 14.40 -33.67 -14.36
C ARG A 8 13.73 -32.34 -14.69
N LYS A 9 13.51 -31.47 -13.69
CA LYS A 9 12.95 -30.12 -13.90
C LYS A 9 13.88 -29.24 -14.73
N ALA A 10 15.19 -29.29 -14.49
CA ALA A 10 16.17 -28.52 -15.24
C ALA A 10 16.23 -28.94 -16.71
N VAL A 11 16.29 -30.26 -16.97
CA VAL A 11 16.27 -30.83 -18.33
C VAL A 11 14.96 -30.49 -19.04
N SER A 12 13.82 -30.70 -18.38
CA SER A 12 12.51 -30.31 -18.93
C SER A 12 12.50 -28.84 -19.33
N ARG A 13 12.91 -27.94 -18.42
CA ARG A 13 12.97 -26.51 -18.72
C ARG A 13 13.87 -26.19 -19.91
N LEU A 14 15.04 -26.85 -20.03
CA LEU A 14 15.93 -26.66 -21.17
C LEU A 14 15.24 -27.03 -22.49
N ILE A 15 14.57 -28.19 -22.55
CA ILE A 15 13.83 -28.64 -23.74
C ILE A 15 12.76 -27.61 -24.12
N PHE A 16 11.94 -27.18 -23.17
CA PHE A 16 10.87 -26.21 -23.44
C PHE A 16 11.41 -24.84 -23.88
N ARG A 17 12.57 -24.41 -23.37
CA ARG A 17 13.24 -23.21 -23.87
C ARG A 17 13.64 -23.36 -25.34
N LEU A 18 14.28 -24.47 -25.71
CA LEU A 18 14.66 -24.72 -27.10
C LEU A 18 13.46 -24.72 -28.05
N LEU A 19 12.31 -25.24 -27.60
CA LEU A 19 11.10 -25.32 -28.41
C LEU A 19 10.36 -23.97 -28.53
N ALA A 20 10.25 -23.21 -27.44
CA ALA A 20 9.29 -22.11 -27.33
C ALA A 20 9.89 -20.73 -26.98
N ASP A 21 11.09 -20.66 -26.41
CA ASP A 21 11.72 -19.41 -25.99
C ASP A 21 12.31 -18.64 -27.19
N LYS A 22 11.44 -17.89 -27.86
CA LYS A 22 11.77 -17.06 -29.03
C LYS A 22 11.46 -15.59 -28.72
N PRO A 23 12.21 -14.64 -29.32
CA PRO A 23 11.86 -13.23 -29.23
C PRO A 23 10.40 -13.00 -29.64
N LEU A 24 9.73 -12.08 -28.95
CA LEU A 24 8.36 -11.71 -29.27
C LEU A 24 8.30 -10.99 -30.62
N PRO A 25 7.19 -11.14 -31.37
CA PRO A 25 6.98 -10.36 -32.57
C PRO A 25 6.85 -8.87 -32.21
N THR A 26 7.33 -7.99 -33.08
CA THR A 26 6.97 -6.57 -33.04
C THR A 26 5.51 -6.44 -33.41
N LYS A 27 4.66 -6.18 -32.40
CA LYS A 27 3.23 -5.98 -32.56
C LYS A 27 2.90 -4.57 -32.08
N THR A 28 2.20 -3.81 -32.91
CA THR A 28 1.58 -2.56 -32.46
C THR A 28 0.41 -2.93 -31.55
N PRO A 29 0.32 -2.38 -30.33
CA PRO A 29 -0.84 -2.60 -29.47
C PRO A 29 -2.13 -2.26 -30.24
N GLY A 30 -3.19 -3.02 -30.01
CA GLY A 30 -4.50 -2.69 -30.57
C GLY A 30 -5.04 -1.36 -30.05
N GLU A 31 -6.15 -0.88 -30.61
CA GLU A 31 -6.81 0.36 -30.16
C GLU A 31 -7.14 0.35 -28.66
N LYS A 32 -7.43 -0.84 -28.11
CA LYS A 32 -7.64 -1.09 -26.68
C LYS A 32 -6.62 -2.11 -26.18
N LEU A 33 -5.75 -1.69 -25.28
CA LEU A 33 -4.72 -2.55 -24.69
C LEU A 33 -5.36 -3.72 -23.92
N HIS A 34 -5.00 -4.96 -24.23
CA HIS A 34 -5.41 -6.13 -23.44
C HIS A 34 -4.24 -6.62 -22.57
N ILE A 35 -4.41 -6.51 -21.25
CA ILE A 35 -3.44 -6.96 -20.24
C ILE A 35 -3.92 -8.27 -19.61
N LEU A 36 -3.05 -9.29 -19.62
CA LEU A 36 -3.25 -10.55 -18.93
C LEU A 36 -2.38 -10.60 -17.67
N LEU A 37 -3.00 -10.69 -16.50
CA LEU A 37 -2.31 -10.90 -15.22
C LEU A 37 -2.40 -12.37 -14.78
N LEU A 38 -1.27 -13.00 -14.51
CA LEU A 38 -1.21 -14.40 -14.07
C LEU A 38 -1.19 -14.53 -12.56
N ARG A 39 -2.32 -14.92 -11.95
CA ARG A 39 -2.53 -15.12 -10.50
C ARG A 39 -3.11 -16.50 -10.14
N TRP A 40 -2.67 -17.52 -10.87
CA TRP A 40 -2.99 -18.92 -10.57
C TRP A 40 -2.20 -19.47 -9.38
N ASP A 41 -1.36 -18.66 -8.72
CA ASP A 41 -0.53 -19.07 -7.59
C ASP A 41 -1.30 -19.27 -6.28
N ALA A 42 -2.62 -19.02 -6.29
CA ALA A 42 -3.55 -19.21 -5.17
C ALA A 42 -3.18 -18.43 -3.89
N LYS A 43 -2.49 -17.31 -4.01
CA LYS A 43 -2.09 -16.48 -2.86
C LYS A 43 -2.93 -15.24 -2.70
N LEU A 44 -3.73 -15.24 -1.63
CA LEU A 44 -4.53 -14.10 -1.20
C LEU A 44 -3.68 -12.83 -0.98
N GLY A 45 -2.55 -12.94 -0.27
CA GLY A 45 -1.70 -11.79 0.07
C GLY A 45 -1.20 -11.06 -1.17
N ASP A 46 -0.57 -11.80 -2.08
CA ASP A 46 -0.13 -11.27 -3.37
C ASP A 46 -1.33 -10.65 -4.13
N SER A 47 -2.54 -11.23 -4.07
CA SER A 47 -3.76 -10.70 -4.76
C SER A 47 -4.20 -9.35 -4.22
N ILE A 48 -4.20 -9.18 -2.89
CA ILE A 48 -4.46 -7.90 -2.23
C ILE A 48 -3.42 -6.87 -2.64
N VAL A 49 -2.13 -7.22 -2.67
CA VAL A 49 -1.07 -6.27 -3.03
C VAL A 49 -1.18 -5.82 -4.50
N SER A 50 -1.60 -6.70 -5.40
CA SER A 50 -1.82 -6.36 -6.81
C SER A 50 -3.18 -5.71 -7.08
N SER A 51 -4.06 -5.55 -6.10
CA SER A 51 -5.46 -5.18 -6.36
C SER A 51 -5.62 -3.81 -7.03
N PHE A 52 -4.76 -2.84 -6.69
CA PHE A 52 -4.80 -1.50 -7.30
C PHE A 52 -4.45 -1.54 -8.78
N PHE A 53 -3.67 -2.54 -9.23
CA PHE A 53 -3.26 -2.69 -10.62
C PHE A 53 -4.47 -2.78 -11.55
N PHE A 54 -5.57 -3.40 -11.10
CA PHE A 54 -6.79 -3.53 -11.90
C PHE A 54 -7.48 -2.17 -12.11
N ARG A 55 -7.72 -1.44 -11.01
CA ARG A 55 -8.30 -0.10 -11.04
C ARG A 55 -7.47 0.88 -11.87
N GLU A 56 -6.16 0.88 -11.67
CA GLU A 56 -5.26 1.83 -12.35
C GLU A 56 -5.09 1.50 -13.84
N SER A 57 -5.08 0.23 -14.23
CA SER A 57 -5.05 -0.15 -15.64
C SER A 57 -6.31 0.29 -16.38
N ARG A 58 -7.49 0.28 -15.74
CA ARG A 58 -8.74 0.77 -16.37
C ARG A 58 -8.63 2.24 -16.77
N LYS A 59 -7.87 3.06 -16.02
CA LYS A 59 -7.61 4.46 -16.36
C LYS A 59 -6.81 4.62 -17.66
N LEU A 60 -6.16 3.57 -18.14
CA LEU A 60 -5.49 3.50 -19.44
C LEU A 60 -6.42 3.10 -20.58
N ASN A 61 -7.72 2.97 -20.32
CA ASN A 61 -8.67 2.31 -21.23
C ASN A 61 -8.24 0.87 -21.58
N ALA A 62 -7.49 0.19 -20.69
CA ALA A 62 -7.10 -1.19 -20.91
C ALA A 62 -8.23 -2.16 -20.54
N ARG A 63 -8.31 -3.30 -21.24
CA ARG A 63 -9.06 -4.49 -20.82
C ARG A 63 -8.14 -5.38 -20.01
N LEU A 64 -8.62 -5.86 -18.86
CA LEU A 64 -7.87 -6.74 -17.97
C LEU A 64 -8.50 -8.12 -17.83
N THR A 65 -7.71 -9.14 -18.15
CA THR A 65 -8.02 -10.52 -17.79
C THR A 65 -7.09 -10.99 -16.68
N VAL A 66 -7.64 -11.60 -15.64
CA VAL A 66 -6.86 -12.34 -14.64
C VAL A 66 -7.09 -13.84 -14.78
N LEU A 67 -5.99 -14.61 -14.79
CA LEU A 67 -6.06 -16.06 -14.64
C LEU A 67 -5.86 -16.39 -13.17
N THR A 68 -6.85 -16.98 -12.52
CA THR A 68 -6.79 -17.27 -11.07
C THR A 68 -7.44 -18.60 -10.72
N VAL A 69 -7.39 -18.97 -9.45
CA VAL A 69 -8.03 -20.18 -8.91
C VAL A 69 -9.45 -19.89 -8.45
N ASN A 70 -10.27 -20.93 -8.32
CA ASN A 70 -11.70 -20.79 -8.00
C ASN A 70 -11.93 -20.02 -6.69
N GLU A 71 -11.09 -20.27 -5.69
CA GLU A 71 -11.18 -19.68 -4.35
C GLU A 71 -10.97 -18.16 -4.32
N LEU A 72 -10.33 -17.60 -5.35
CA LEU A 72 -10.09 -16.16 -5.46
C LEU A 72 -10.91 -15.50 -6.58
N ALA A 73 -11.67 -16.28 -7.36
CA ALA A 73 -12.38 -15.78 -8.53
C ALA A 73 -13.41 -14.70 -8.18
N GLU A 74 -14.18 -14.94 -7.12
CA GLU A 74 -15.20 -14.00 -6.65
C GLU A 74 -14.57 -12.66 -6.20
N MET A 75 -13.46 -12.73 -5.46
CA MET A 75 -12.74 -11.53 -5.02
C MET A 75 -12.21 -10.69 -6.20
N HIS A 76 -11.64 -11.34 -7.22
CA HIS A 76 -11.19 -10.63 -8.41
C HIS A 76 -12.37 -9.98 -9.15
N THR A 77 -13.51 -10.65 -9.22
CA THR A 77 -14.69 -10.13 -9.92
C THR A 77 -15.36 -9.00 -9.14
N ASN A 78 -15.77 -9.28 -7.90
CA ASN A 78 -16.68 -8.43 -7.14
C ASN A 78 -15.95 -7.37 -6.31
N THR A 79 -14.73 -7.66 -5.84
CA THR A 79 -13.96 -6.73 -4.98
C THR A 79 -12.98 -5.90 -5.80
N PHE A 80 -12.18 -6.54 -6.66
CA PHE A 80 -11.15 -5.82 -7.43
C PHE A 80 -11.70 -5.26 -8.75
N GLY A 81 -12.89 -5.71 -9.17
CA GLY A 81 -13.54 -5.27 -10.39
C GLY A 81 -12.69 -5.60 -11.61
N VAL A 82 -12.20 -6.83 -11.74
CA VAL A 82 -11.49 -7.27 -12.96
C VAL A 82 -12.49 -7.45 -14.10
N ASP A 83 -12.12 -7.05 -15.32
CA ASP A 83 -13.04 -7.12 -16.47
C ASP A 83 -13.37 -8.56 -16.87
N ASP A 84 -12.35 -9.43 -16.90
CA ASP A 84 -12.51 -10.86 -17.15
C ASP A 84 -11.74 -11.70 -16.13
N VAL A 85 -12.43 -12.63 -15.48
CA VAL A 85 -11.83 -13.61 -14.57
C VAL A 85 -11.96 -15.00 -15.17
N ILE A 86 -10.81 -15.63 -15.45
CA ILE A 86 -10.79 -17.01 -15.97
C ILE A 86 -10.18 -17.93 -14.92
N VAL A 87 -10.97 -18.92 -14.50
CA VAL A 87 -10.56 -19.91 -13.51
C VAL A 87 -9.70 -21.00 -14.15
N THR A 88 -8.64 -21.37 -13.45
CA THR A 88 -7.70 -22.45 -13.80
C THR A 88 -7.16 -23.13 -12.53
N ASN A 89 -6.61 -24.33 -12.70
CA ASN A 89 -5.87 -25.03 -11.65
C ASN A 89 -4.56 -24.31 -11.29
N PRO A 90 -4.03 -24.46 -10.05
CA PRO A 90 -2.83 -23.76 -9.59
C PRO A 90 -1.51 -24.14 -10.28
N HIS A 91 -1.52 -25.15 -11.15
CA HIS A 91 -0.39 -25.55 -11.99
C HIS A 91 -0.91 -26.06 -13.34
N PRO A 92 -1.31 -25.18 -14.27
CA PRO A 92 -1.95 -25.60 -15.50
C PRO A 92 -0.99 -26.38 -16.39
N GLY A 93 -1.41 -27.58 -16.80
CA GLY A 93 -0.70 -28.39 -17.79
C GLY A 93 -0.90 -27.85 -19.21
N LEU A 94 -0.20 -28.43 -20.19
CA LEU A 94 -0.26 -27.97 -21.58
C LEU A 94 -1.68 -27.96 -22.19
N GLY A 95 -2.51 -28.96 -21.87
CA GLY A 95 -3.90 -29.03 -22.35
C GLY A 95 -4.74 -27.87 -21.83
N GLU A 96 -4.62 -27.58 -20.54
CA GLU A 96 -5.30 -26.45 -19.90
C GLU A 96 -4.80 -25.11 -20.44
N LEU A 97 -3.48 -24.95 -20.61
CA LEU A 97 -2.90 -23.76 -21.22
C LEU A 97 -3.39 -23.55 -22.65
N ARG A 98 -3.55 -24.62 -23.44
CA ARG A 98 -4.12 -24.53 -24.79
C ARG A 98 -5.59 -24.11 -24.78
N ARG A 99 -6.38 -24.63 -23.84
CA ARG A 99 -7.77 -24.18 -23.62
C ARG A 99 -7.81 -22.69 -23.30
N LEU A 100 -6.93 -22.23 -22.41
CA LEU A 100 -6.83 -20.82 -22.01
C LEU A 100 -6.44 -19.92 -23.20
N VAL A 101 -5.49 -20.33 -24.04
CA VAL A 101 -5.15 -19.59 -25.27
C VAL A 101 -6.37 -19.41 -26.17
N ASN A 102 -7.21 -20.44 -26.32
CA ASN A 102 -8.41 -20.33 -27.16
C ASN A 102 -9.48 -19.39 -26.59
N GLN A 103 -9.48 -19.16 -25.27
CA GLN A 103 -10.37 -18.19 -24.61
C GLN A 103 -9.81 -16.76 -24.63
N LEU A 104 -8.50 -16.62 -24.82
CA LEU A 104 -7.80 -15.34 -24.79
C LEU A 104 -7.54 -14.83 -26.22
N SER A 105 -8.28 -13.80 -26.65
CA SER A 105 -8.02 -13.11 -27.92
C SER A 105 -7.16 -11.86 -27.72
N ASN A 106 -6.15 -11.67 -28.58
CA ASN A 106 -5.39 -10.41 -28.73
C ASN A 106 -4.74 -9.88 -27.44
N VAL A 107 -4.14 -10.74 -26.61
CA VAL A 107 -3.35 -10.27 -25.46
C VAL A 107 -2.16 -9.43 -25.96
N ASP A 108 -2.00 -8.22 -25.44
CA ASP A 108 -0.91 -7.32 -25.79
C ASP A 108 0.22 -7.36 -24.76
N ALA A 109 -0.14 -7.43 -23.47
CA ALA A 109 0.80 -7.49 -22.37
C ALA A 109 0.49 -8.67 -21.44
N VAL A 110 1.51 -9.43 -21.05
CA VAL A 110 1.40 -10.44 -19.99
C VAL A 110 2.23 -10.00 -18.79
N VAL A 111 1.65 -10.06 -17.60
CA VAL A 111 2.31 -9.75 -16.34
C VAL A 111 2.42 -11.02 -15.48
N HIS A 112 3.65 -11.41 -15.16
CA HIS A 112 3.97 -12.59 -14.35
C HIS A 112 5.09 -12.27 -13.35
N LEU A 113 4.71 -11.89 -12.12
CA LEU A 113 5.65 -11.53 -11.06
C LEU A 113 5.86 -12.63 -10.00
N VAL A 114 5.50 -13.87 -10.31
CA VAL A 114 5.58 -15.00 -9.36
C VAL A 114 6.66 -15.99 -9.77
N GLY A 115 7.88 -15.81 -9.25
CA GLY A 115 8.99 -16.73 -9.51
C GLY A 115 9.35 -16.82 -11.00
N ARG A 116 9.90 -17.98 -11.41
CA ARG A 116 10.28 -18.24 -12.82
C ARG A 116 9.15 -18.95 -13.56
N LEU A 117 9.04 -18.65 -14.86
CA LEU A 117 8.11 -19.33 -15.74
C LEU A 117 8.43 -20.84 -15.78
N GLN A 118 7.43 -21.66 -15.48
CA GLN A 118 7.52 -23.11 -15.56
C GLN A 118 7.56 -23.57 -17.03
N PRO A 119 8.06 -24.79 -17.32
CA PRO A 119 8.29 -25.22 -18.70
C PRO A 119 7.06 -25.11 -19.62
N ALA A 120 5.88 -25.52 -19.14
CA ALA A 120 4.64 -25.42 -19.90
C ALA A 120 4.20 -23.95 -20.13
N GLU A 121 4.48 -23.06 -19.18
CA GLU A 121 4.15 -21.63 -19.25
C GLU A 121 4.97 -20.92 -20.33
N ILE A 122 6.19 -21.39 -20.65
CA ILE A 122 6.98 -20.88 -21.78
C ILE A 122 6.24 -21.12 -23.11
N VAL A 123 5.62 -22.30 -23.26
CA VAL A 123 4.79 -22.62 -24.44
C VAL A 123 3.56 -21.72 -24.47
N PHE A 124 2.93 -21.51 -23.32
CA PHE A 124 1.78 -20.62 -23.21
C PHE A 124 2.10 -19.20 -23.69
N MET A 125 3.23 -18.62 -23.26
CA MET A 125 3.70 -17.32 -23.76
C MET A 125 3.89 -17.32 -25.28
N ARG A 126 4.47 -18.40 -25.81
CA ARG A 126 4.69 -18.56 -27.26
C ARG A 126 3.39 -18.63 -28.05
N LEU A 127 2.37 -19.27 -27.51
CA LEU A 127 1.06 -19.41 -28.14
C LEU A 127 0.24 -18.12 -28.07
N LEU A 128 0.30 -17.39 -26.95
CA LEU A 128 -0.37 -16.10 -26.79
C LEU A 128 0.17 -15.01 -27.72
N ARG A 129 1.47 -15.04 -28.02
CA ARG A 129 2.17 -14.05 -28.88
C ARG A 129 1.91 -12.58 -28.46
N PRO A 130 2.08 -12.21 -27.18
CA PRO A 130 1.91 -10.83 -26.75
C PRO A 130 2.99 -9.91 -27.32
N ALA A 131 2.74 -8.60 -27.29
CA ALA A 131 3.75 -7.58 -27.61
C ALA A 131 4.77 -7.43 -26.47
N SER A 132 4.33 -7.57 -25.22
CA SER A 132 5.17 -7.42 -24.03
C SER A 132 4.94 -8.52 -23.01
N ILE A 133 6.02 -9.03 -22.42
CA ILE A 133 5.98 -9.94 -21.28
C ILE A 133 6.83 -9.35 -20.16
N TYR A 134 6.17 -8.95 -19.08
CA TYR A 134 6.78 -8.54 -17.82
C TYR A 134 6.98 -9.77 -16.94
N SER A 135 8.23 -10.14 -16.68
CA SER A 135 8.54 -11.32 -15.86
C SER A 135 9.86 -11.20 -15.11
N LEU A 136 9.95 -11.90 -13.98
CA LEU A 136 11.18 -12.05 -13.20
C LEU A 136 12.20 -13.00 -13.85
N ASP A 137 11.80 -13.70 -14.91
CA ASP A 137 12.64 -14.69 -15.60
C ASP A 137 13.48 -14.08 -16.73
N ASP A 138 14.42 -13.22 -16.36
CA ASP A 138 15.32 -12.48 -17.27
C ASP A 138 16.16 -13.37 -18.19
N SER A 139 16.22 -14.67 -17.90
CA SER A 139 16.94 -15.67 -18.69
C SER A 139 16.26 -16.04 -20.01
N LEU A 140 14.96 -15.74 -20.15
CA LEU A 140 14.18 -16.06 -21.34
C LEU A 140 14.27 -14.95 -22.39
N ARG A 141 14.38 -15.34 -23.65
CA ARG A 141 14.39 -14.47 -24.83
C ARG A 141 13.03 -13.86 -25.12
N CYS A 142 11.94 -14.57 -24.79
CA CYS A 142 10.58 -14.05 -24.95
C CYS A 142 10.22 -12.97 -23.91
N VAL A 143 10.98 -12.85 -22.81
CA VAL A 143 10.78 -11.81 -21.80
C VAL A 143 11.51 -10.54 -22.25
N ASN A 144 10.78 -9.67 -22.94
CA ASN A 144 11.30 -8.37 -23.43
C ASN A 144 11.15 -7.22 -22.41
N ARG A 145 10.42 -7.44 -21.32
CA ARG A 145 10.35 -6.55 -20.15
C ARG A 145 10.86 -7.31 -18.93
N LYS A 146 12.18 -7.25 -18.73
CA LYS A 146 12.92 -7.96 -17.70
C LYS A 146 12.76 -7.26 -16.34
N MET A 147 12.21 -7.98 -15.37
CA MET A 147 11.88 -7.45 -14.05
C MET A 147 12.80 -7.97 -12.94
N GLY A 148 13.82 -8.78 -13.25
CA GLY A 148 14.74 -9.34 -12.25
C GLY A 148 15.51 -8.28 -11.45
N PHE A 149 15.99 -7.21 -12.08
CA PHE A 149 16.61 -6.09 -11.37
C PHE A 149 15.62 -5.40 -10.42
N ALA A 150 14.41 -5.11 -10.90
CA ALA A 150 13.35 -4.51 -10.11
C ALA A 150 12.99 -5.39 -8.91
N ALA A 151 12.95 -6.71 -9.06
CA ALA A 151 12.69 -7.62 -7.93
C ALA A 151 13.77 -7.62 -6.84
N ASN A 152 15.00 -7.25 -7.17
CA ASN A 152 16.10 -7.18 -6.22
C ASN A 152 16.22 -5.82 -5.51
N THR A 153 15.45 -4.81 -5.94
CA THR A 153 15.61 -3.42 -5.48
C THR A 153 14.30 -2.78 -5.06
N LEU A 154 13.20 -3.14 -5.70
CA LEU A 154 11.87 -2.58 -5.51
C LEU A 154 10.97 -3.56 -4.74
N ASN A 155 10.09 -3.01 -3.92
CA ASN A 155 8.97 -3.79 -3.40
C ASN A 155 8.00 -4.13 -4.54
N ILE A 156 7.13 -5.12 -4.32
CA ILE A 156 6.21 -5.62 -5.34
C ILE A 156 5.21 -4.54 -5.81
N VAL A 157 4.85 -3.59 -4.94
CA VAL A 157 3.95 -2.47 -5.27
C VAL A 157 4.60 -1.57 -6.32
N GLU A 158 5.86 -1.21 -6.10
CA GLU A 158 6.64 -0.40 -7.03
C GLU A 158 6.92 -1.16 -8.33
N GLN A 159 7.02 -2.50 -8.31
CA GLN A 159 7.09 -3.31 -9.53
C GLN A 159 5.79 -3.20 -10.36
N TYR A 160 4.62 -3.34 -9.74
CA TYR A 160 3.34 -3.17 -10.44
C TYR A 160 3.16 -1.73 -10.96
N LYS A 161 3.56 -0.73 -10.17
CA LYS A 161 3.54 0.67 -10.58
C LYS A 161 4.47 0.93 -11.77
N TYR A 162 5.67 0.37 -11.77
CA TYR A 162 6.60 0.46 -12.89
C TYR A 162 5.98 -0.10 -14.18
N ILE A 163 5.29 -1.24 -14.10
CA ILE A 163 4.59 -1.84 -15.24
C ILE A 163 3.49 -0.89 -15.76
N LEU A 164 2.66 -0.34 -14.88
CA LEU A 164 1.63 0.63 -15.28
C LEU A 164 2.24 1.86 -15.96
N GLN A 165 3.38 2.37 -15.46
CA GLN A 165 4.09 3.50 -16.07
C GLN A 165 4.64 3.15 -17.45
N ASP A 166 5.25 1.97 -17.61
CA ASP A 166 5.72 1.48 -18.92
C ASP A 166 4.57 1.30 -19.91
N LEU A 167 3.36 0.98 -19.43
CA LEU A 167 2.13 0.91 -20.22
C LEU A 167 1.44 2.27 -20.45
N GLY A 168 1.99 3.37 -19.93
CA GLY A 168 1.54 4.74 -20.20
C GLY A 168 0.80 5.44 -19.05
N ALA A 169 0.70 4.84 -17.86
CA ALA A 169 0.10 5.49 -16.70
C ALA A 169 0.97 6.63 -16.16
N LYS A 170 0.35 7.79 -15.93
CA LYS A 170 1.03 8.99 -15.43
C LYS A 170 0.86 9.18 -13.93
N VAL A 171 -0.34 8.95 -13.41
CA VAL A 171 -0.68 9.06 -12.00
C VAL A 171 -1.27 7.72 -11.57
N ILE A 172 -0.68 7.14 -10.53
CA ILE A 172 -1.02 5.81 -10.04
C ILE A 172 -1.29 5.91 -8.55
N ASP A 173 -2.51 5.61 -8.16
CA ASP A 173 -2.82 5.34 -6.75
C ASP A 173 -2.49 3.87 -6.45
N THR A 174 -1.60 3.64 -5.48
CA THR A 174 -1.14 2.31 -5.07
C THR A 174 -1.87 1.76 -3.86
N GLN A 175 -2.92 2.45 -3.37
CA GLN A 175 -3.71 1.98 -2.25
C GLN A 175 -4.38 0.63 -2.58
N TYR A 176 -4.18 -0.35 -1.71
CA TYR A 176 -4.77 -1.68 -1.86
C TYR A 176 -6.29 -1.62 -1.67
N ILE A 177 -6.97 -2.56 -2.31
CA ILE A 177 -8.38 -2.83 -2.15
C ILE A 177 -8.46 -4.07 -1.28
N VAL A 178 -9.12 -3.95 -0.13
CA VAL A 178 -9.27 -5.05 0.83
C VAL A 178 -10.75 -5.42 0.87
N PRO A 179 -11.11 -6.70 0.69
CA PRO A 179 -12.49 -7.14 0.78
C PRO A 179 -13.02 -6.87 2.19
N LEU A 180 -14.16 -6.20 2.30
CA LEU A 180 -14.82 -5.95 3.57
C LEU A 180 -16.18 -6.66 3.59
N PRO A 181 -16.63 -7.13 4.77
CA PRO A 181 -17.94 -7.71 4.89
C PRO A 181 -18.99 -6.60 4.75
N ALA A 182 -20.21 -6.97 4.32
CA ALA A 182 -21.33 -6.02 4.23
C ALA A 182 -21.59 -5.34 5.59
N GLU A 183 -21.46 -6.10 6.68
CA GLU A 183 -21.55 -5.61 8.04
C GLU A 183 -20.26 -5.92 8.81
N LEU A 184 -19.72 -4.90 9.48
CA LEU A 184 -18.53 -5.06 10.30
C LEU A 184 -18.86 -5.83 11.60
N PRO A 185 -17.97 -6.72 12.09
CA PRO A 185 -18.18 -7.48 13.33
C PRO A 185 -18.50 -6.55 14.51
N PRO A 186 -19.48 -6.84 15.39
CA PRO A 186 -19.87 -5.96 16.50
C PRO A 186 -18.69 -5.52 17.39
N ALA A 187 -18.76 -4.31 17.95
CA ALA A 187 -17.59 -3.69 18.59
C ALA A 187 -17.26 -4.41 19.90
N ALA A 188 -18.31 -4.76 20.65
CA ALA A 188 -18.21 -5.55 21.87
C ALA A 188 -17.63 -6.96 21.65
N LEU A 189 -17.72 -7.50 20.43
CA LEU A 189 -17.22 -8.83 20.06
C LEU A 189 -15.88 -8.76 19.31
N SER A 190 -15.37 -7.55 19.04
CA SER A 190 -14.14 -7.36 18.28
C SER A 190 -12.96 -7.24 19.22
N PRO A 191 -11.94 -8.10 19.11
CA PRO A 191 -10.72 -7.97 19.90
C PRO A 191 -10.00 -6.64 19.62
N GLN A 192 -9.42 -6.04 20.64
CA GLN A 192 -8.65 -4.81 20.49
C GLN A 192 -7.31 -5.07 19.81
N ILE A 193 -6.68 -6.22 20.10
CA ILE A 193 -5.44 -6.64 19.45
C ILE A 193 -5.71 -7.94 18.68
N LEU A 194 -5.28 -8.01 17.42
CA LEU A 194 -5.30 -9.27 16.67
C LEU A 194 -3.90 -9.85 16.59
N PHE A 195 -3.78 -11.15 16.83
CA PHE A 195 -2.53 -11.88 16.74
C PHE A 195 -2.63 -13.01 15.72
N ASN A 196 -1.79 -12.99 14.69
CA ASN A 196 -1.66 -14.06 13.70
C ASN A 196 -0.23 -14.64 13.72
N PRO A 197 0.00 -15.76 14.43
CA PRO A 197 1.29 -16.45 14.44
C PRO A 197 1.47 -17.42 13.26
N TYR A 198 0.43 -17.64 12.45
CA TYR A 198 0.41 -18.69 11.43
C TYR A 198 0.69 -18.16 10.03
N ALA A 199 1.24 -19.02 9.17
CA ALA A 199 1.47 -18.76 7.76
C ALA A 199 1.09 -19.97 6.90
N SER A 200 1.04 -19.79 5.58
CA SER A 200 0.68 -20.86 4.62
C SER A 200 1.63 -22.07 4.64
N ARG A 201 2.83 -21.90 5.20
CA ARG A 201 3.75 -23.00 5.50
C ARG A 201 4.19 -22.92 6.94
N ARG A 202 4.34 -24.07 7.58
CA ARG A 202 4.77 -24.17 8.99
C ARG A 202 6.10 -23.49 9.26
N ASP A 203 7.06 -23.57 8.33
CA ASP A 203 8.38 -22.92 8.45
C ASP A 203 8.33 -21.39 8.33
N LYS A 204 7.19 -20.81 7.96
CA LYS A 204 6.97 -19.36 7.85
C LYS A 204 6.10 -18.79 8.98
N GLY A 205 5.59 -19.65 9.87
CA GLY A 205 4.89 -19.23 11.08
C GLY A 205 5.80 -19.32 12.29
N LEU A 206 5.34 -18.80 13.43
CA LEU A 206 6.01 -18.98 14.71
C LEU A 206 5.93 -20.45 15.14
N SER A 207 6.95 -20.96 15.82
CA SER A 207 6.83 -22.23 16.53
C SER A 207 5.79 -22.12 17.66
N PRO A 208 5.21 -23.26 18.13
CA PRO A 208 4.25 -23.23 19.23
C PRO A 208 4.79 -22.53 20.49
N SER A 209 6.03 -22.86 20.91
CA SER A 209 6.65 -22.24 22.08
C SER A 209 6.86 -20.74 21.89
N ARG A 210 7.25 -20.32 20.69
CA ARG A 210 7.44 -18.89 20.39
C ARG A 210 6.12 -18.13 20.33
N ALA A 211 5.08 -18.72 19.72
CA ALA A 211 3.75 -18.14 19.68
C ALA A 211 3.18 -17.96 21.09
N THR A 212 3.35 -18.96 21.97
CA THR A 212 2.96 -18.87 23.39
C THR A 212 3.71 -17.76 24.10
N ALA A 213 5.04 -17.71 24.00
CA ALA A 213 5.84 -16.67 24.66
C ALA A 213 5.49 -15.25 24.17
N ALA A 214 5.25 -15.09 22.86
CA ALA A 214 4.85 -13.80 22.30
C ALA A 214 3.45 -13.38 22.75
N LEU A 215 2.49 -14.31 22.78
CA LEU A 215 1.13 -14.02 23.22
C LEU A 215 1.08 -13.72 24.72
N GLN A 216 1.82 -14.46 25.56
CA GLN A 216 1.97 -14.17 26.99
C GLN A 216 2.54 -12.77 27.20
N ALA A 217 3.63 -12.41 26.51
CA ALA A 217 4.21 -11.08 26.60
C ALA A 217 3.21 -9.97 26.23
N ILE A 218 2.41 -10.16 25.16
CA ILE A 218 1.34 -9.22 24.79
C ILE A 218 0.30 -9.09 25.91
N THR A 219 -0.19 -10.21 26.46
CA THR A 219 -1.23 -10.17 27.50
C THR A 219 -0.74 -9.63 28.83
N ASP A 220 0.54 -9.80 29.14
CA ASP A 220 1.17 -9.33 30.36
C ASP A 220 1.40 -7.80 30.32
N GLU A 221 1.86 -7.29 29.18
CA GLU A 221 2.08 -5.86 28.96
C GLU A 221 0.75 -5.09 28.80
N PHE A 222 -0.25 -5.72 28.19
CA PHE A 222 -1.55 -5.11 27.87
C PHE A 222 -2.74 -5.84 28.50
N PRO A 223 -2.81 -5.99 29.84
CA PRO A 223 -3.83 -6.81 30.50
C PRO A 223 -5.26 -6.28 30.33
N GLY A 224 -5.40 -4.97 30.06
CA GLY A 224 -6.69 -4.34 29.78
C GLY A 224 -7.18 -4.47 28.33
N HIS A 225 -6.44 -5.15 27.45
CA HIS A 225 -6.82 -5.30 26.04
C HIS A 225 -7.30 -6.72 25.75
N SER A 226 -8.41 -6.87 25.03
CA SER A 226 -8.81 -8.16 24.47
C SER A 226 -7.94 -8.55 23.27
N VAL A 227 -7.53 -9.81 23.19
CA VAL A 227 -6.65 -10.34 22.14
C VAL A 227 -7.33 -11.48 21.39
N GLY A 228 -7.44 -11.34 20.07
CA GLY A 228 -8.00 -12.35 19.18
C GLY A 228 -6.91 -13.12 18.43
N ILE A 229 -6.91 -14.44 18.52
CA ILE A 229 -6.02 -15.29 17.74
C ILE A 229 -6.67 -15.56 16.38
N LEU A 230 -6.05 -15.08 15.31
CA LEU A 230 -6.48 -15.38 13.95
C LEU A 230 -5.97 -16.77 13.54
N CYS A 231 -6.81 -17.55 12.87
CA CYS A 231 -6.45 -18.86 12.35
C CYS A 231 -7.16 -19.17 11.02
N SER A 232 -6.66 -20.19 10.32
CA SER A 232 -7.34 -20.83 9.20
C SER A 232 -7.93 -22.16 9.67
N PRO A 233 -8.82 -22.81 8.88
CA PRO A 233 -9.31 -24.14 9.21
C PRO A 233 -8.18 -25.15 9.49
N SER A 234 -7.06 -25.04 8.77
CA SER A 234 -5.90 -25.93 8.95
C SER A 234 -5.06 -25.65 10.20
N THR A 235 -5.20 -24.48 10.82
CA THR A 235 -4.44 -24.08 12.01
C THR A 235 -5.30 -23.90 13.26
N LEU A 236 -6.61 -24.17 13.17
CA LEU A 236 -7.56 -24.04 14.27
C LEU A 236 -7.15 -24.80 15.53
N HIS A 237 -6.78 -26.08 15.38
CA HIS A 237 -6.36 -26.90 16.52
C HIS A 237 -5.12 -26.32 17.22
N SER A 238 -4.16 -25.81 16.45
CA SER A 238 -2.98 -25.13 17.00
C SER A 238 -3.32 -23.82 17.70
N ALA A 239 -4.34 -23.10 17.23
CA ALA A 239 -4.82 -21.86 17.84
C ALA A 239 -5.51 -22.13 19.18
N GLN A 240 -6.37 -23.16 19.25
CA GLN A 240 -7.00 -23.59 20.50
C GLN A 240 -5.97 -24.07 21.52
N HIS A 241 -4.93 -24.77 21.08
CA HIS A 241 -3.82 -25.14 21.96
C HIS A 241 -3.05 -23.92 22.48
N LEU A 242 -2.85 -22.90 21.64
CA LEU A 242 -2.20 -21.65 22.02
C LEU A 242 -3.02 -20.88 23.06
N GLU A 243 -4.32 -20.73 22.83
CA GLU A 243 -5.28 -20.13 23.78
C GLU A 243 -5.24 -20.84 25.14
N ASN A 244 -5.37 -22.17 25.14
CA ASN A 244 -5.30 -22.98 26.36
C ASN A 244 -3.94 -22.87 27.08
N ALA A 245 -2.84 -22.80 26.33
CA ALA A 245 -1.50 -22.69 26.90
C ALA A 245 -1.23 -21.32 27.56
N VAL A 246 -1.88 -20.26 27.06
CA VAL A 246 -1.77 -18.92 27.67
C VAL A 246 -2.72 -18.77 28.85
N ALA A 247 -3.90 -19.40 28.81
CA ALA A 247 -4.87 -19.46 29.91
C ALA A 247 -5.21 -18.08 30.50
N ARG A 248 -5.63 -17.15 29.63
CA ARG A 248 -6.02 -15.78 29.99
C ARG A 248 -7.44 -15.49 29.49
N ASP A 249 -8.29 -14.92 30.36
CA ASP A 249 -9.71 -14.65 30.06
C ASP A 249 -9.92 -13.61 28.93
N ASN A 250 -8.92 -12.75 28.68
CA ASN A 250 -8.97 -11.74 27.63
C ASN A 250 -8.43 -12.24 26.27
N VAL A 251 -8.14 -13.53 26.13
CA VAL A 251 -7.65 -14.16 24.90
C VAL A 251 -8.72 -15.09 24.34
N ALA A 252 -9.02 -14.96 23.05
CA ALA A 252 -9.95 -15.86 22.38
C ALA A 252 -9.49 -16.25 20.97
N VAL A 253 -9.70 -17.50 20.55
CA VAL A 253 -9.53 -17.89 19.14
C VAL A 253 -10.72 -17.42 18.32
N LEU A 254 -10.43 -16.73 17.21
CA LEU A 254 -11.45 -16.42 16.21
C LEU A 254 -11.54 -17.59 15.23
N HIS A 255 -12.70 -18.26 15.15
CA HIS A 255 -12.88 -19.42 14.26
C HIS A 255 -14.22 -19.51 13.54
N ASP A 256 -15.27 -18.84 14.01
CA ASP A 256 -16.61 -19.04 13.47
C ASP A 256 -16.82 -18.40 12.10
N GLY A 257 -16.80 -19.27 11.08
CA GLY A 257 -17.08 -18.93 9.69
C GLY A 257 -16.20 -17.80 9.17
N LEU A 258 -14.91 -17.78 9.55
CA LEU A 258 -13.95 -16.77 9.12
C LEU A 258 -13.68 -16.86 7.63
N THR A 259 -14.19 -15.90 6.88
CA THR A 259 -13.82 -15.62 5.49
C THR A 259 -12.77 -14.50 5.46
N PRO A 260 -12.03 -14.30 4.35
CA PRO A 260 -11.14 -13.15 4.19
C PRO A 260 -11.81 -11.80 4.49
N GLU A 261 -13.07 -11.62 4.07
CA GLU A 261 -13.90 -10.44 4.34
C GLU A 261 -14.07 -10.25 5.85
N LYS A 262 -14.51 -11.28 6.58
CA LYS A 262 -14.72 -11.18 8.03
C LYS A 262 -13.42 -10.87 8.77
N VAL A 263 -12.31 -11.50 8.36
CA VAL A 263 -10.98 -11.22 8.91
C VAL A 263 -10.60 -9.76 8.69
N ALA A 264 -10.80 -9.23 7.48
CA ALA A 264 -10.60 -7.81 7.19
C ALA A 264 -11.54 -6.90 8.03
N GLY A 265 -12.77 -7.33 8.30
CA GLY A 265 -13.69 -6.67 9.22
C GLY A 265 -13.13 -6.56 10.65
N TYR A 266 -12.56 -7.64 11.17
CA TYR A 266 -11.87 -7.62 12.47
C TYR A 266 -10.63 -6.71 12.44
N ILE A 267 -9.81 -6.81 11.40
CA ILE A 267 -8.62 -5.94 11.22
C ILE A 267 -9.02 -4.46 11.22
N ARG A 268 -10.14 -4.11 10.57
CA ARG A 268 -10.66 -2.74 10.53
C ARG A 268 -11.04 -2.22 11.92
N ARG A 269 -11.53 -3.08 12.82
CA ARG A 269 -11.95 -2.71 14.18
C ARG A 269 -10.83 -2.76 15.21
N ALA A 270 -9.83 -3.61 15.00
CA ALA A 270 -8.71 -3.75 15.91
C ALA A 270 -7.97 -2.42 16.11
N GLN A 271 -7.52 -2.20 17.35
CA GLN A 271 -6.61 -1.12 17.70
C GLN A 271 -5.20 -1.40 17.15
N ALA A 272 -4.77 -2.67 17.12
CA ALA A 272 -3.52 -3.09 16.51
C ALA A 272 -3.59 -4.54 16.00
N VAL A 273 -2.74 -4.85 15.01
CA VAL A 273 -2.55 -6.19 14.46
C VAL A 273 -1.09 -6.59 14.59
N VAL A 274 -0.83 -7.80 15.07
CA VAL A 274 0.49 -8.42 15.11
C VAL A 274 0.43 -9.66 14.21
N SER A 275 1.27 -9.70 13.17
CA SER A 275 1.25 -10.84 12.24
C SER A 275 2.63 -11.17 11.69
N VAL A 276 2.88 -12.45 11.45
CA VAL A 276 3.96 -12.91 10.57
C VAL A 276 3.65 -12.60 9.09
N ASP A 277 4.67 -12.64 8.22
CA ASP A 277 4.62 -12.41 6.76
C ASP A 277 3.54 -13.25 6.03
N THR A 278 2.33 -12.67 5.90
CA THR A 278 1.13 -13.31 5.34
C THR A 278 0.16 -12.30 4.72
N ALA A 279 -0.95 -12.80 4.17
CA ALA A 279 -2.06 -11.98 3.70
C ALA A 279 -2.60 -11.00 4.77
N ILE A 280 -2.55 -11.35 6.06
CA ILE A 280 -3.01 -10.48 7.15
C ILE A 280 -2.23 -9.15 7.16
N VAL A 281 -0.92 -9.20 6.93
CA VAL A 281 -0.07 -8.00 6.83
C VAL A 281 -0.57 -7.07 5.73
N HIS A 282 -0.81 -7.61 4.54
CA HIS A 282 -1.24 -6.80 3.40
C HIS A 282 -2.68 -6.28 3.55
N MET A 283 -3.58 -7.05 4.16
CA MET A 283 -4.91 -6.55 4.51
C MET A 283 -4.83 -5.40 5.54
N ALA A 284 -4.00 -5.53 6.58
CA ALA A 284 -3.79 -4.47 7.56
C ALA A 284 -3.21 -3.20 6.91
N VAL A 285 -2.23 -3.33 6.01
CA VAL A 285 -1.71 -2.19 5.23
C VAL A 285 -2.80 -1.53 4.41
N GLY A 286 -3.58 -2.30 3.65
CA GLY A 286 -4.64 -1.76 2.80
C GLY A 286 -5.76 -1.07 3.58
N LEU A 287 -6.04 -1.54 4.80
CA LEU A 287 -7.01 -0.93 5.72
C LEU A 287 -6.42 0.22 6.55
N LYS A 288 -5.13 0.55 6.39
CA LYS A 288 -4.39 1.50 7.24
C LYS A 288 -4.51 1.16 8.74
N ALA A 289 -4.56 -0.13 9.06
CA ALA A 289 -4.54 -0.60 10.44
C ALA A 289 -3.14 -0.44 11.03
N LYS A 290 -3.09 -0.19 12.35
CA LYS A 290 -1.84 -0.21 13.12
C LYS A 290 -1.33 -1.65 13.14
N LEU A 291 -0.10 -1.86 12.69
CA LEU A 291 0.44 -3.17 12.36
C LEU A 291 1.87 -3.33 12.88
N VAL A 292 2.12 -4.37 13.66
CA VAL A 292 3.46 -4.92 13.86
C VAL A 292 3.60 -6.16 12.98
N ALA A 293 4.49 -6.10 11.99
CA ALA A 293 4.72 -7.19 11.05
C ALA A 293 6.06 -7.88 11.31
N ILE A 294 6.04 -9.20 11.49
CA ILE A 294 7.23 -10.00 11.76
C ILE A 294 7.70 -10.65 10.45
N TYR A 295 8.88 -10.25 9.99
CA TYR A 295 9.45 -10.68 8.73
C TYR A 295 10.81 -11.37 8.91
N PRO A 296 11.14 -12.37 8.08
CA PRO A 296 12.47 -12.95 8.08
C PRO A 296 13.49 -11.95 7.52
N LEU A 297 14.62 -11.77 8.20
CA LEU A 297 15.76 -10.99 7.72
C LEU A 297 16.86 -11.92 7.24
N ILE A 298 17.15 -11.85 5.94
CA ILE A 298 18.24 -12.60 5.32
C ILE A 298 19.30 -11.58 4.92
N ALA A 299 20.49 -11.67 5.52
CA ALA A 299 21.58 -10.74 5.25
C ALA A 299 21.88 -10.66 3.74
N GLY A 300 21.92 -9.42 3.21
CA GLY A 300 22.22 -9.14 1.81
C GLY A 300 21.12 -9.53 0.81
N GLN A 301 19.91 -9.89 1.26
CA GLN A 301 18.78 -10.15 0.37
C GLN A 301 17.64 -9.15 0.60
N HIS A 302 17.19 -8.56 -0.50
CA HIS A 302 15.98 -7.72 -0.50
C HIS A 302 14.73 -8.60 -0.42
N ASN A 303 13.77 -8.19 0.41
CA ASN A 303 12.46 -8.83 0.45
C ASN A 303 11.43 -7.93 -0.25
N PRO A 304 10.98 -8.26 -1.47
CA PRO A 304 10.05 -7.42 -2.22
C PRO A 304 8.65 -7.37 -1.61
N TRP A 305 8.33 -8.27 -0.67
CA TRP A 305 7.03 -8.37 -0.01
C TRP A 305 6.94 -7.60 1.30
N LEU A 306 7.96 -6.82 1.66
CA LEU A 306 7.87 -5.94 2.82
C LEU A 306 6.72 -4.93 2.63
N PRO A 307 5.94 -4.65 3.70
CA PRO A 307 4.93 -3.62 3.63
C PRO A 307 5.58 -2.25 3.35
N PRO A 308 4.92 -1.35 2.61
CA PRO A 308 5.39 0.02 2.46
C PRO A 308 5.61 0.70 3.81
N ARG A 309 6.60 1.59 3.88
CA ARG A 309 6.85 2.39 5.09
C ARG A 309 5.61 3.23 5.40
N SER A 310 5.21 3.20 6.67
CA SER A 310 4.03 3.90 7.17
C SER A 310 4.21 4.16 8.66
N PRO A 311 3.71 5.30 9.21
CA PRO A 311 3.69 5.51 10.65
C PRO A 311 2.84 4.45 11.38
N PHE A 312 1.90 3.80 10.68
CA PHE A 312 1.07 2.74 11.23
C PHE A 312 1.69 1.35 11.15
N THR A 313 2.89 1.21 10.56
CA THR A 313 3.51 -0.10 10.35
C THR A 313 4.89 -0.15 10.95
N GLN A 314 5.10 -1.04 11.91
CA GLN A 314 6.40 -1.38 12.46
C GLN A 314 6.80 -2.77 11.96
N VAL A 315 7.99 -2.88 11.35
CA VAL A 315 8.53 -4.18 10.89
C VAL A 315 9.57 -4.67 11.89
N ILE A 316 9.35 -5.87 12.40
CA ILE A 316 10.30 -6.58 13.26
C ILE A 316 10.91 -7.72 12.47
N TYR A 317 12.22 -7.86 12.60
CA TYR A 317 12.98 -8.84 11.87
C TYR A 317 13.28 -10.08 12.72
N SER A 318 13.00 -11.25 12.16
CA SER A 318 13.47 -12.54 12.65
C SER A 318 14.74 -12.92 11.88
N GLU A 319 15.88 -12.95 12.55
CA GLU A 319 17.18 -13.18 11.91
C GLU A 319 17.30 -14.61 11.34
N GLN A 320 17.65 -14.72 10.06
CA GLN A 320 17.86 -16.02 9.43
C GLN A 320 19.35 -16.39 9.46
N GLN A 321 19.65 -17.64 9.81
CA GLN A 321 20.98 -18.20 9.60
C GLN A 321 21.17 -18.59 8.12
N PRO A 322 22.08 -17.94 7.37
CA PRO A 322 22.20 -18.15 5.92
C PRO A 322 22.50 -19.60 5.53
N ASP A 323 23.38 -20.27 6.28
CA ASP A 323 23.78 -21.65 5.97
C ASP A 323 22.64 -22.65 6.19
N THR A 324 21.91 -22.49 7.29
CA THR A 324 20.73 -23.32 7.60
C THR A 324 19.64 -23.14 6.55
N LEU A 325 19.38 -21.89 6.14
CA LEU A 325 18.40 -21.59 5.10
C LEU A 325 18.82 -22.16 3.74
N ARG A 326 20.10 -22.02 3.35
CA ARG A 326 20.63 -22.58 2.09
C ARG A 326 20.53 -24.09 2.04
N ARG A 327 20.80 -24.78 3.15
CA ARG A 327 20.77 -26.25 3.23
C ARG A 327 19.36 -26.82 3.29
N THR A 328 18.47 -26.20 4.06
CA THR A 328 17.16 -26.79 4.38
C THR A 328 16.01 -26.15 3.59
N GLY A 329 16.19 -24.93 3.08
CA GLY A 329 15.13 -24.12 2.48
C GLY A 329 14.07 -23.63 3.46
N LYS A 330 14.22 -23.90 4.76
CA LYS A 330 13.27 -23.54 5.82
C LYS A 330 13.66 -22.23 6.48
N LYS A 331 12.67 -21.36 6.68
CA LYS A 331 12.85 -20.14 7.47
C LYS A 331 12.71 -20.46 8.97
N ASN A 332 13.28 -19.61 9.81
CA ASN A 332 13.09 -19.62 11.27
C ASN A 332 12.46 -18.29 11.68
N MET A 333 11.21 -18.30 12.12
CA MET A 333 10.51 -17.08 12.52
C MET A 333 10.58 -16.78 14.02
N ASP A 334 11.40 -17.52 14.78
CA ASP A 334 11.44 -17.41 16.24
C ASP A 334 12.50 -16.43 16.76
N THR A 335 13.41 -16.00 15.89
CA THR A 335 14.64 -15.25 16.19
C THR A 335 14.43 -13.74 16.18
N PHE A 336 13.49 -13.24 16.98
CA PHE A 336 13.26 -11.80 17.18
C PHE A 336 13.22 -11.44 18.68
N SER A 337 13.25 -10.15 19.02
CA SER A 337 13.14 -9.70 20.42
C SER A 337 11.68 -9.48 20.82
N LEU A 338 11.25 -10.07 21.95
CA LEU A 338 9.92 -9.81 22.53
C LEU A 338 9.82 -8.37 23.05
N THR A 339 10.91 -7.82 23.59
CA THR A 339 10.98 -6.41 24.00
C THR A 339 10.76 -5.48 22.81
N SER A 340 11.38 -5.77 21.66
CA SER A 340 11.14 -4.99 20.44
C SER A 340 9.70 -5.12 19.95
N LEU A 341 9.08 -6.30 20.10
CA LEU A 341 7.66 -6.51 19.81
C LEU A 341 6.76 -5.65 20.70
N MET A 342 7.00 -5.65 22.01
CA MET A 342 6.20 -4.86 22.95
C MET A 342 6.39 -3.36 22.71
N ASN A 343 7.62 -2.88 22.53
CA ASN A 343 7.89 -1.46 22.25
C ASN A 343 7.21 -0.99 20.95
N ALA A 344 7.26 -1.79 19.89
CA ALA A 344 6.58 -1.49 18.64
C ALA A 344 5.06 -1.43 18.81
N LEU A 345 4.49 -2.39 19.54
CA LEU A 345 3.06 -2.45 19.81
C LEU A 345 2.60 -1.27 20.70
N GLN A 346 3.34 -0.95 21.75
CA GLN A 346 3.10 0.20 22.63
C GLN A 346 3.09 1.50 21.83
N THR A 347 4.11 1.71 20.98
CA THR A 347 4.20 2.90 20.13
C THR A 347 2.98 3.02 19.22
N LEU A 348 2.54 1.92 18.61
CA LEU A 348 1.38 1.94 17.74
C LEU A 348 0.07 2.17 18.51
N LEU A 349 -0.10 1.57 19.68
CA LEU A 349 -1.30 1.77 20.50
C LEU A 349 -1.44 3.20 20.98
N THR A 350 -0.34 3.89 21.29
CA THR A 350 -0.33 5.30 21.72
C THR A 350 -0.48 6.31 20.57
N LEU A 351 -0.37 5.90 19.30
CA LEU A 351 -0.61 6.80 18.17
C LEU A 351 -2.05 7.36 18.21
N PRO A 352 -2.26 8.67 18.03
CA PRO A 352 -3.59 9.27 18.03
C PRO A 352 -4.50 8.67 16.95
N ALA A 353 -5.81 8.60 17.23
CA ALA A 353 -6.77 8.04 16.29
C ALA A 353 -6.91 8.90 15.02
N GLU A 354 -6.69 10.22 15.12
CA GLU A 354 -6.76 11.16 14.00
C GLU A 354 -5.71 10.89 12.93
N ALA A 355 -4.61 10.21 13.26
CA ALA A 355 -3.55 9.90 12.31
C ALA A 355 -4.02 8.95 11.17
N LYS A 356 -5.01 8.08 11.41
CA LYS A 356 -5.49 7.08 10.43
C LYS A 356 -6.10 7.70 9.16
N ASN A 357 -6.52 8.96 9.19
CA ASN A 357 -7.15 9.63 8.06
C ASN A 357 -6.18 10.42 7.18
N SER A 358 -4.87 10.34 7.40
CA SER A 358 -3.89 11.08 6.59
C SER A 358 -3.76 10.55 5.14
N MET A 359 -3.65 11.47 4.18
CA MET A 359 -3.33 11.33 2.76
C MET A 359 -1.99 12.01 2.46
N SER A 360 -1.24 11.48 1.48
CA SER A 360 -0.02 12.10 1.01
C SER A 360 -0.12 12.58 -0.44
N LEU A 361 0.34 13.79 -0.73
CA LEU A 361 0.40 14.39 -2.06
C LEU A 361 1.84 14.78 -2.40
N ASN A 362 2.31 14.45 -3.60
CA ASN A 362 3.60 14.96 -4.08
C ASN A 362 3.41 16.38 -4.62
N ALA A 363 4.32 17.28 -4.28
CA ALA A 363 4.32 18.67 -4.72
C ALA A 363 5.68 19.08 -5.30
N ARG A 364 5.64 19.95 -6.30
CA ARG A 364 6.81 20.68 -6.79
C ARG A 364 6.92 22.00 -6.03
N ILE A 365 8.11 22.35 -5.58
CA ILE A 365 8.38 23.63 -4.94
C ILE A 365 8.62 24.64 -6.05
N ILE A 366 7.83 25.70 -6.08
CA ILE A 366 7.92 26.74 -7.11
C ILE A 366 8.29 28.10 -6.49
N PRO A 367 8.93 28.99 -7.26
CA PRO A 367 9.13 30.37 -6.82
C PRO A 367 7.78 31.06 -6.60
N GLY A 368 7.70 31.90 -5.56
CA GLY A 368 6.53 32.76 -5.36
C GLY A 368 6.48 33.91 -6.37
N LEU A 369 5.29 34.51 -6.52
CA LEU A 369 5.09 35.64 -7.43
C LEU A 369 5.74 36.96 -6.95
N GLY A 370 6.26 37.01 -5.72
CA GLY A 370 6.93 38.20 -5.14
C GLY A 370 6.01 39.38 -4.81
N VAL A 371 4.72 39.29 -5.16
CA VAL A 371 3.71 40.36 -5.05
C VAL A 371 3.33 40.75 -3.61
N ALA A 372 3.65 39.90 -2.63
CA ALA A 372 3.23 40.05 -1.23
C ALA A 372 4.39 39.92 -0.23
N THR A 373 5.62 40.27 -0.64
CA THR A 373 6.81 40.14 0.21
C THR A 373 6.64 40.91 1.53
N GLY A 374 6.78 40.22 2.66
CA GLY A 374 6.67 40.80 4.01
C GLY A 374 5.25 40.95 4.57
N THR A 375 4.20 40.51 3.85
CA THR A 375 2.81 40.53 4.35
C THR A 375 2.59 39.59 5.53
N LEU A 376 3.17 38.38 5.46
CA LEU A 376 3.00 37.36 6.48
C LEU A 376 3.53 37.78 7.86
N ALA A 377 4.55 38.65 7.90
CA ALA A 377 5.06 39.23 9.15
C ALA A 377 4.03 40.08 9.91
N ARG A 378 3.02 40.61 9.20
CA ARG A 378 1.90 41.37 9.78
C ARG A 378 0.67 40.50 10.05
N GLN A 379 0.48 39.45 9.26
CA GLN A 379 -0.66 38.54 9.38
C GLN A 379 -0.47 37.53 10.53
N LEU A 380 0.72 36.92 10.65
CA LEU A 380 0.98 35.87 11.66
C LEU A 380 0.65 36.31 13.09
N PRO A 381 1.07 37.49 13.59
CA PRO A 381 0.75 37.89 14.96
C PRO A 381 -0.75 37.90 15.25
N LEU A 382 -1.56 38.39 14.30
CA LEU A 382 -3.02 38.46 14.43
C LEU A 382 -3.68 37.08 14.34
N ILE A 383 -3.17 36.21 13.45
CA ILE A 383 -3.62 34.82 13.34
C ILE A 383 -3.32 34.05 14.65
N CYS A 384 -2.14 34.27 15.22
CA CYS A 384 -1.68 33.59 16.44
C CYS A 384 -2.57 33.85 17.65
N GLU A 385 -3.29 34.97 17.71
CA GLU A 385 -4.22 35.28 18.81
C GLU A 385 -5.32 34.23 18.98
N LYS A 386 -5.77 33.62 17.86
CA LYS A 386 -6.82 32.59 17.85
C LYS A 386 -6.34 31.22 17.37
N PHE A 387 -5.11 31.13 16.87
CA PHE A 387 -4.49 29.91 16.38
C PHE A 387 -2.99 29.88 16.73
N PRO A 388 -2.62 29.69 18.01
CA PRO A 388 -1.27 29.97 18.54
C PRO A 388 -0.17 29.05 18.01
N GLU A 389 -0.50 27.89 17.45
CA GLU A 389 0.47 26.92 16.93
C GLU A 389 1.31 27.43 15.74
N VAL A 390 0.85 28.47 15.03
CA VAL A 390 1.62 29.08 13.93
C VAL A 390 2.64 30.12 14.40
N ALA A 391 2.74 30.39 15.71
CA ALA A 391 3.65 31.42 16.26
C ALA A 391 5.12 31.15 15.94
N GLY A 392 5.52 29.89 15.79
CA GLY A 392 6.88 29.48 15.41
C GLY A 392 7.16 29.52 13.91
N CYS A 393 6.20 29.92 13.06
CA CYS A 393 6.38 29.96 11.62
C CYS A 393 7.34 31.06 11.20
N TYR A 394 8.16 30.78 10.18
CA TYR A 394 8.91 31.80 9.48
C TYR A 394 7.94 32.74 8.74
N ALA A 395 8.24 34.04 8.73
CA ALA A 395 7.43 35.06 8.07
C ALA A 395 7.59 35.05 6.53
N GLY A 396 7.36 33.89 5.91
CA GLY A 396 7.29 33.67 4.47
C GLY A 396 6.55 32.37 4.14
N THR A 397 6.15 32.21 2.88
CA THR A 397 5.44 31.02 2.39
C THR A 397 6.35 30.17 1.50
N ILE A 398 6.14 28.86 1.53
CA ILE A 398 6.63 27.91 0.53
C ILE A 398 5.47 27.68 -0.45
N ASN A 399 5.72 27.92 -1.74
CA ASN A 399 4.72 27.71 -2.77
C ASN A 399 4.84 26.28 -3.31
N LEU A 400 3.73 25.53 -3.22
CA LEU A 400 3.63 24.15 -3.65
C LEU A 400 2.71 24.04 -4.85
N GLU A 401 3.20 23.42 -5.92
CA GLU A 401 2.41 23.08 -7.11
C GLU A 401 2.11 21.57 -7.11
N PHE A 402 0.82 21.24 -7.18
CA PHE A 402 0.30 19.89 -7.25
C PHE A 402 -0.05 19.49 -8.68
N SER A 403 0.03 18.19 -8.92
CA SER A 403 -0.26 17.61 -10.23
C SER A 403 -1.77 17.53 -10.56
N VAL A 404 -2.62 17.82 -9.58
CA VAL A 404 -4.09 17.86 -9.64
C VAL A 404 -4.59 19.05 -8.80
N PRO A 405 -5.76 19.62 -9.08
CA PRO A 405 -6.39 20.60 -8.20
C PRO A 405 -6.61 20.04 -6.79
N VAL A 406 -6.30 20.82 -5.76
CA VAL A 406 -6.54 20.50 -4.34
C VAL A 406 -7.46 21.58 -3.77
N ALA A 407 -8.68 21.21 -3.38
CA ALA A 407 -9.60 22.12 -2.70
C ALA A 407 -9.63 21.77 -1.21
N VAL A 408 -9.31 22.72 -0.33
CA VAL A 408 -9.52 22.57 1.12
C VAL A 408 -10.98 22.85 1.43
N VAL A 409 -11.68 21.83 1.92
CA VAL A 409 -13.11 21.89 2.24
C VAL A 409 -13.38 21.93 3.75
N ARG A 410 -12.42 21.50 4.56
CA ARG A 410 -12.52 21.52 6.02
C ARG A 410 -11.18 21.96 6.63
N PRO A 411 -10.91 23.27 6.69
CA PRO A 411 -9.73 23.77 7.39
C PRO A 411 -9.86 23.51 8.89
N ASP A 412 -8.72 23.39 9.57
CA ASP A 412 -8.67 23.33 11.03
C ASP A 412 -9.08 24.65 11.68
N HIS A 413 -8.83 25.76 10.98
CA HIS A 413 -9.18 27.09 11.44
C HIS A 413 -9.51 28.03 10.27
N ARG A 414 -10.54 28.85 10.46
CA ARG A 414 -10.87 29.99 9.62
C ARG A 414 -10.86 31.25 10.49
N THR A 415 -10.08 32.25 10.12
CA THR A 415 -10.04 33.50 10.89
C THR A 415 -11.33 34.30 10.70
N ALA A 416 -11.66 35.15 11.67
CA ALA A 416 -12.50 36.31 11.37
C ALA A 416 -11.79 37.22 10.35
N PRO A 417 -12.49 38.14 9.65
CA PRO A 417 -11.82 39.11 8.78
C PRO A 417 -10.78 39.94 9.56
N LEU A 418 -9.50 39.78 9.21
CA LEU A 418 -8.39 40.43 9.91
C LEU A 418 -7.94 41.70 9.17
N ALA A 419 -7.91 42.82 9.87
CA ALA A 419 -7.36 44.09 9.39
C ALA A 419 -5.84 44.12 9.57
N TRP A 420 -5.11 43.43 8.69
CA TRP A 420 -3.65 43.26 8.82
C TRP A 420 -2.82 44.37 8.16
N THR A 421 -3.47 45.28 7.42
CA THR A 421 -2.82 46.43 6.79
C THR A 421 -2.77 47.63 7.74
N PRO A 422 -1.78 48.53 7.63
CA PRO A 422 -1.67 49.70 8.51
C PRO A 422 -2.87 50.65 8.46
N SER A 423 -3.59 50.68 7.32
CA SER A 423 -4.78 51.51 7.18
C SER A 423 -6.01 50.93 7.88
N GLY A 424 -6.00 49.64 8.21
CA GLY A 424 -7.13 48.91 8.79
C GLY A 424 -8.37 48.80 7.89
N ARG A 425 -8.31 49.34 6.66
CA ARG A 425 -9.47 49.46 5.75
C ARG A 425 -9.76 48.19 4.97
N THR A 426 -8.76 47.34 4.79
CA THR A 426 -8.90 46.05 4.12
C THR A 426 -8.81 44.94 5.14
N THR A 427 -9.82 44.08 5.14
CA THR A 427 -9.85 42.87 5.96
C THR A 427 -9.73 41.64 5.06
N GLU A 428 -9.11 40.59 5.58
CA GLU A 428 -8.94 39.34 4.86
C GLU A 428 -9.19 38.14 5.75
N ILE A 429 -9.74 37.08 5.17
CA ILE A 429 -10.01 35.80 5.83
C ILE A 429 -8.95 34.80 5.42
N PHE A 430 -8.46 34.03 6.38
CA PHE A 430 -7.47 32.98 6.17
C PHE A 430 -8.01 31.63 6.63
N ASP A 431 -7.87 30.62 5.78
CA ASP A 431 -8.05 29.21 6.15
C ASP A 431 -6.69 28.56 6.40
N LEU A 432 -6.59 27.81 7.50
CA LEU A 432 -5.41 27.06 7.90
C LEU A 432 -5.75 25.58 8.03
N LEU A 433 -4.94 24.73 7.40
CA LEU A 433 -5.02 23.27 7.54
C LEU A 433 -3.67 22.72 7.97
N ARG A 434 -3.64 21.95 9.05
CA ARG A 434 -2.48 21.23 9.57
C ARG A 434 -2.02 20.18 8.58
N ILE A 435 -0.73 20.19 8.32
CA ILE A 435 -0.05 19.30 7.39
C ILE A 435 1.34 18.94 7.93
N GLU A 436 1.98 17.96 7.30
CA GLU A 436 3.41 17.72 7.48
C GLU A 436 4.13 17.71 6.13
N LEU A 437 5.32 18.28 6.08
CA LEU A 437 6.21 18.23 4.92
C LEU A 437 7.28 17.16 5.11
N GLU A 438 7.36 16.25 4.16
CA GLU A 438 8.41 15.24 4.04
C GLU A 438 9.35 15.61 2.89
N PHE A 439 10.64 15.72 3.20
CA PHE A 439 11.70 15.95 2.24
C PHE A 439 12.65 14.77 2.22
N SER A 440 13.18 14.41 1.05
CA SER A 440 14.05 13.22 0.90
C SER A 440 15.36 13.31 1.68
N HIS A 441 15.84 14.54 1.97
CA HIS A 441 17.09 14.79 2.68
C HIS A 441 16.91 14.91 4.20
N LEU A 442 15.69 14.84 4.72
CA LEU A 442 15.39 14.94 6.15
C LEU A 442 14.85 13.61 6.68
N THR A 443 15.25 13.27 7.90
CA THR A 443 14.81 12.04 8.57
C THR A 443 13.44 12.17 9.23
N GLU A 444 13.06 13.40 9.60
CA GLU A 444 11.79 13.71 10.25
C GLU A 444 10.89 14.55 9.34
N ARG A 445 9.59 14.43 9.56
CA ARG A 445 8.59 15.28 8.90
C ARG A 445 8.48 16.61 9.64
N ILE A 446 8.23 17.67 8.90
CA ILE A 446 8.15 19.03 9.44
C ILE A 446 6.68 19.43 9.55
N PRO A 447 6.16 19.75 10.75
CA PRO A 447 4.85 20.35 10.91
C PRO A 447 4.73 21.66 10.14
N ALA A 448 3.65 21.82 9.40
CA ALA A 448 3.38 22.99 8.57
C ALA A 448 1.87 23.21 8.44
N TRP A 449 1.47 24.28 7.75
CA TRP A 449 0.06 24.60 7.50
C TRP A 449 -0.15 25.05 6.07
N LEU A 450 -1.14 24.46 5.38
CA LEU A 450 -1.67 25.11 4.18
C LEU A 450 -2.27 26.44 4.62
N TYR A 451 -1.81 27.51 3.98
CA TYR A 451 -2.21 28.87 4.24
C TYR A 451 -3.01 29.38 3.05
N ILE A 452 -4.30 29.63 3.25
CA ILE A 452 -5.20 30.01 2.17
C ILE A 452 -5.79 31.38 2.48
N ALA A 453 -5.20 32.39 1.86
CA ALA A 453 -5.70 33.75 1.85
C ALA A 453 -6.85 33.89 0.85
N HIS A 454 -8.04 34.29 1.32
CA HIS A 454 -9.25 34.34 0.50
C HIS A 454 -9.18 35.35 -0.64
N SER A 455 -8.28 36.35 -0.57
CA SER A 455 -8.08 37.34 -1.63
C SER A 455 -6.78 37.10 -2.43
N SER A 456 -6.07 36.00 -2.19
CA SER A 456 -4.81 35.69 -2.89
C SER A 456 -5.05 35.37 -4.38
N PRO A 457 -4.17 35.83 -5.29
CA PRO A 457 -4.17 35.41 -6.69
C PRO A 457 -4.10 33.88 -6.86
N HIS A 458 -3.41 33.19 -5.94
CA HIS A 458 -3.26 31.74 -5.97
C HIS A 458 -4.56 30.99 -5.68
N ARG A 459 -5.57 31.64 -5.07
CA ARG A 459 -6.90 31.05 -4.89
C ARG A 459 -7.58 30.69 -6.21
N ARG A 460 -7.20 31.36 -7.30
CA ARG A 460 -7.71 31.09 -8.66
C ARG A 460 -6.93 29.98 -9.38
N THR A 461 -5.85 29.50 -8.78
CA THR A 461 -5.01 28.42 -9.29
C THR A 461 -5.08 27.25 -8.31
N PRO A 462 -6.08 26.35 -8.40
CA PRO A 462 -6.32 25.32 -7.39
C PRO A 462 -5.23 24.24 -7.35
N THR A 463 -4.22 24.33 -8.21
CA THR A 463 -3.03 23.48 -8.19
C THR A 463 -1.87 24.12 -7.42
N ILE A 464 -1.95 25.39 -7.02
CA ILE A 464 -0.89 26.10 -6.32
C ILE A 464 -1.39 26.52 -4.94
N HIS A 465 -0.69 26.10 -3.90
CA HIS A 465 -1.00 26.47 -2.53
C HIS A 465 0.22 27.03 -1.81
N GLU A 466 -0.06 27.96 -0.91
CA GLU A 466 0.94 28.53 -0.02
C GLU A 466 0.99 27.71 1.27
N VAL A 467 2.20 27.48 1.77
CA VAL A 467 2.46 26.77 3.02
C VAL A 467 3.27 27.64 3.95
N ILE A 468 2.84 27.74 5.21
CA ILE A 468 3.61 28.33 6.29
C ILE A 468 4.20 27.22 7.15
N ALA A 469 5.43 27.39 7.60
CA ALA A 469 6.15 26.41 8.40
C ALA A 469 7.23 27.09 9.25
N PRO A 470 7.78 26.41 10.26
CA PRO A 470 9.04 26.83 10.89
C PRO A 470 10.17 26.97 9.86
N ARG A 471 11.29 27.58 10.25
CA ARG A 471 12.40 27.80 9.30
C ARG A 471 12.99 26.46 8.82
N ILE A 472 12.82 26.16 7.53
CA ILE A 472 13.30 24.92 6.89
C ILE A 472 14.56 25.20 6.06
N ASN A 473 15.60 24.37 6.17
CA ASN A 473 16.67 24.35 5.20
C ASN A 473 16.29 23.45 4.01
N LEU A 474 15.88 24.08 2.91
CA LEU A 474 15.45 23.35 1.71
C LEU A 474 16.62 22.65 0.99
N ASN A 475 17.88 23.05 1.20
CA ASN A 475 19.07 22.45 0.58
C ASN A 475 18.93 22.16 -0.94
N GLY A 476 18.31 23.07 -1.69
CA GLY A 476 18.06 22.92 -3.13
C GLY A 476 16.93 21.94 -3.50
N ALA A 477 16.12 21.46 -2.54
CA ALA A 477 14.98 20.61 -2.82
C ALA A 477 14.00 21.29 -3.78
N THR A 478 13.62 20.56 -4.83
CA THR A 478 12.65 21.00 -5.84
C THR A 478 11.29 20.33 -5.67
N HIS A 479 11.20 19.33 -4.80
CA HIS A 479 10.00 18.54 -4.55
C HIS A 479 9.90 18.20 -3.06
N CYS A 480 8.67 18.04 -2.59
CA CYS A 480 8.38 17.50 -1.28
C CYS A 480 7.11 16.62 -1.35
N ARG A 481 6.87 15.87 -0.29
CA ARG A 481 5.61 15.17 -0.07
C ARG A 481 4.87 15.83 1.09
N LEU A 482 3.65 16.24 0.81
CA LEU A 482 2.72 16.80 1.77
C LEU A 482 1.89 15.67 2.40
N HIS A 483 1.75 15.65 3.72
CA HIS A 483 0.83 14.76 4.45
C HIS A 483 -0.25 15.59 5.11
N LEU A 484 -1.52 15.21 4.93
CA LEU A 484 -2.67 16.00 5.38
C LEU A 484 -3.89 15.12 5.63
N PRO A 485 -4.89 15.55 6.40
CA PRO A 485 -6.14 14.79 6.57
C PRO A 485 -6.90 14.65 5.24
N ALA A 486 -7.21 13.43 4.82
CA ALA A 486 -7.89 13.12 3.57
C ALA A 486 -9.28 13.75 3.50
N GLU A 487 -9.97 13.79 4.64
CA GLU A 487 -11.32 14.35 4.80
C GLU A 487 -11.36 15.88 4.72
N ALA A 488 -10.19 16.53 4.80
CA ALA A 488 -10.09 17.98 4.74
C ALA A 488 -10.00 18.53 3.31
N ILE A 489 -9.82 17.67 2.32
CA ILE A 489 -9.61 18.06 0.93
C ILE A 489 -10.47 17.29 -0.08
N VAL A 490 -10.65 17.91 -1.24
CA VAL A 490 -11.20 17.29 -2.45
C VAL A 490 -10.19 17.46 -3.57
N LEU A 491 -9.90 16.38 -4.31
CA LEU A 491 -9.01 16.39 -5.46
C LEU A 491 -9.82 16.53 -6.75
N GLY A 492 -9.42 17.45 -7.63
CA GLY A 492 -10.05 17.65 -8.94
C GLY A 492 -9.47 16.75 -10.04
N GLU A 493 -10.24 16.52 -11.10
CA GLU A 493 -9.75 15.86 -12.32
C GLU A 493 -8.86 16.81 -13.15
N ARG A 494 -7.85 16.28 -13.83
CA ARG A 494 -7.01 17.08 -14.74
C ARG A 494 -7.85 17.52 -15.96
N GLY A 495 -8.14 18.81 -16.07
CA GLY A 495 -8.63 19.42 -17.31
C GLY A 495 -10.04 19.99 -17.29
N THR A 496 -10.75 19.92 -16.17
CA THR A 496 -12.02 20.65 -15.98
C THR A 496 -11.77 21.88 -15.11
N GLN A 497 -12.24 23.04 -15.59
CA GLN A 497 -12.33 24.24 -14.76
C GLN A 497 -13.17 23.87 -13.53
N ALA A 498 -12.55 23.96 -12.35
CA ALA A 498 -13.22 23.79 -11.07
C ALA A 498 -14.12 25.01 -10.78
N THR A 499 -15.15 25.21 -11.60
CA THR A 499 -16.12 26.30 -11.42
C THR A 499 -17.24 25.90 -10.45
N GLU A 500 -17.45 24.60 -10.21
CA GLU A 500 -18.55 24.11 -9.38
C GLU A 500 -18.20 23.94 -7.88
N ALA A 501 -16.94 23.65 -7.52
CA ALA A 501 -16.53 23.55 -6.12
C ALA A 501 -16.43 24.90 -5.40
N ILE A 502 -16.24 25.99 -6.16
CA ILE A 502 -16.14 27.37 -5.63
C ILE A 502 -17.50 27.83 -5.09
N ASN A 503 -18.61 27.42 -5.72
CA ASN A 503 -19.97 27.80 -5.31
C ASN A 503 -20.45 27.13 -4.02
N LEU A 504 -19.95 25.93 -3.69
CA LEU A 504 -20.30 25.27 -2.41
C LEU A 504 -19.74 26.03 -1.20
N SER A 505 -18.59 26.70 -1.34
CA SER A 505 -17.99 27.53 -0.29
C SER A 505 -18.66 28.90 -0.07
N LEU A 506 -19.48 29.35 -1.03
CA LEU A 506 -20.27 30.58 -0.94
C LEU A 506 -21.67 30.34 -0.36
N SER A 507 -22.11 29.09 -0.22
CA SER A 507 -23.49 28.76 0.20
C SER A 507 -23.66 28.54 1.70
N SER A 508 -22.58 28.51 2.49
CA SER A 508 -22.67 28.34 3.96
C SER A 508 -22.79 29.66 4.73
N THR A 509 -23.32 30.71 4.08
CA THR A 509 -23.92 31.86 4.76
C THR A 509 -25.42 31.83 4.56
N GLN A 510 -26.07 30.97 5.35
CA GLN A 510 -27.31 31.28 6.05
C GLN A 510 -27.16 30.82 7.50
#